data_AF-A0A849ZVR0-F1
#
_entry.id   AF-A0A849ZVR0-F1
#
_cell.length_a   1.000
_cell.length_b   1.000
_cell.length_c   1.000
_cell.angle_alpha   90.00
_cell.angle_beta   90.00
_cell.angle_gamma   90.00
#
_symmetry.space_group_name_H-M   'P 1'
#
loop_
_entity.id
_entity.type
_entity.pdbx_description
1 polymer ?
#
loop_
_entity_poly.entity_id
_entity_poly.type
_entity_poly.pdbx_seq_one_letter_code
_entity_poly.pdbx_strand_id
1 'polypeptide(L)'
;ALVAGADFTRPMLTLFRRKLPPRAGAGPRVVLMEADSLVLPLRDSLFDVVSVAFGLRNLDDPAAGLREMARVARPGGRVVVLDFCPRLRPRLHNRLFDWAFRHVITPAAGLISGHREAYRYLPESVGRFPSREELGQHMESAGLRVAVSRDLTGGIAALVIGVKQ
;
A
#
# COMPACT_ATOMS: atom_id res chain seq x y z
N ALA A 1 1.23 -23.16 2.28
CA ALA A 1 1.82 -21.81 2.17
C ALA A 1 1.72 -21.06 3.50
N LEU A 2 2.65 -20.15 3.79
CA LEU A 2 2.62 -19.26 4.96
C LEU A 2 2.19 -17.86 4.51
N VAL A 3 1.28 -17.23 5.24
CA VAL A 3 0.88 -15.83 5.06
C VAL A 3 1.15 -15.11 6.38
N ALA A 4 1.98 -14.07 6.32
CA ALA A 4 2.24 -13.18 7.45
C ALA A 4 1.54 -11.84 7.19
N GLY A 5 0.79 -11.34 8.16
CA GLY A 5 0.22 -9.99 8.14
C GLY A 5 0.78 -9.16 9.28
N ALA A 6 1.21 -7.94 8.98
CA ALA A 6 1.69 -6.97 9.96
C ALA A 6 0.85 -5.70 9.88
N ASP A 7 0.46 -5.16 11.03
CA ASP A 7 -0.22 -3.87 11.14
C ASP A 7 0.12 -3.27 12.51
N PHE A 8 0.36 -1.95 12.58
CA PHE A 8 0.62 -1.29 13.87
C PHE A 8 -0.66 -1.22 14.72
N THR A 9 -1.84 -1.29 14.07
CA THR A 9 -3.14 -1.21 14.74
C THR A 9 -3.67 -2.59 15.10
N ARG A 10 -3.60 -2.92 16.39
CA ARG A 10 -4.21 -4.15 16.92
C ARG A 10 -5.69 -4.36 16.56
N PRO A 11 -6.54 -3.30 16.51
CA PRO A 11 -7.93 -3.48 16.09
C PRO A 11 -8.08 -4.05 14.67
N MET A 12 -7.24 -3.65 13.71
CA MET A 12 -7.28 -4.17 12.33
C MET A 12 -6.93 -5.66 12.28
N LEU A 13 -5.93 -6.09 13.06
CA LEU A 13 -5.57 -7.50 13.19
C LEU A 13 -6.71 -8.32 13.80
N THR A 14 -7.40 -7.77 14.80
CA THR A 14 -8.57 -8.41 15.43
C THR A 14 -9.70 -8.59 14.42
N LEU A 15 -10.00 -7.56 13.63
CA LEU A 15 -11.02 -7.61 12.58
C LEU A 15 -10.64 -8.62 11.48
N PHE A 16 -9.37 -8.66 11.08
CA PHE A 16 -8.89 -9.63 10.10
C PHE A 16 -9.06 -11.08 10.61
N ARG A 17 -8.74 -11.35 11.88
CA ARG A 17 -8.94 -12.69 12.49
C ARG A 17 -10.40 -13.16 12.41
N ARG A 18 -11.37 -12.25 12.57
CA ARG A 18 -12.81 -12.57 12.47
C ARG A 18 -13.25 -12.92 11.05
N LYS A 19 -12.53 -12.44 10.03
CA LYS A 19 -12.79 -12.73 8.61
C LYS A 19 -12.14 -14.04 8.16
N LEU A 20 -11.25 -14.62 8.96
CA LEU A 20 -10.66 -15.91 8.62
C LEU A 20 -11.75 -16.99 8.70
N PRO A 21 -11.84 -17.86 7.68
CA PRO A 21 -12.78 -18.97 7.73
C PRO A 21 -12.44 -19.87 8.93
N PRO A 22 -13.44 -20.53 9.54
CA PRO A 22 -13.19 -21.62 10.48
C PRO A 22 -12.19 -22.59 9.85
N ARG A 23 -11.20 -23.05 10.62
CA ARG A 23 -10.15 -23.95 10.10
C ARG A 23 -10.77 -25.29 9.67
N ALA A 24 -11.24 -25.36 8.44
CA ALA A 24 -11.65 -26.58 7.75
C ALA A 24 -10.57 -26.95 6.73
N GLY A 25 -9.53 -27.67 7.16
CA GLY A 25 -8.52 -28.24 6.27
C GLY A 25 -7.35 -27.34 5.83
N ALA A 26 -6.70 -27.76 4.73
CA ALA A 26 -5.34 -27.42 4.25
C ALA A 26 -5.12 -25.98 3.72
N GLY A 27 -5.78 -24.98 4.31
CA GLY A 27 -5.55 -23.58 4.01
C GLY A 27 -4.14 -23.11 4.39
N PRO A 28 -3.70 -21.93 3.89
CA PRO A 28 -2.41 -21.36 4.29
C PRO A 28 -2.36 -21.12 5.79
N ARG A 29 -1.20 -21.35 6.40
CA ARG A 29 -0.95 -20.97 7.78
C ARG A 29 -0.88 -19.44 7.84
N VAL A 30 -1.77 -18.81 8.59
CA VAL A 30 -1.80 -17.36 8.79
C VAL A 30 -1.17 -16.99 10.12
N VAL A 31 -0.23 -16.05 10.10
CA VAL A 31 0.40 -15.45 11.28
C VAL A 31 0.18 -13.95 11.22
N LEU A 32 -0.27 -13.35 12.32
CA LEU A 32 -0.53 -11.92 12.41
C LEU A 32 0.35 -11.33 13.50
N MET A 33 1.02 -10.22 13.20
CA MET A 33 1.88 -9.50 14.12
C MET A 33 1.47 -8.05 14.23
N GLU A 34 1.46 -7.55 15.46
CA GLU A 34 1.37 -6.13 15.75
C GLU A 34 2.79 -5.57 15.64
N ALA A 35 3.05 -4.78 14.59
CA ALA A 35 4.40 -4.32 14.28
C ALA A 35 4.38 -3.02 13.46
N ASP A 36 5.42 -2.21 13.66
CA ASP A 36 5.74 -1.10 12.77
C ASP A 36 6.25 -1.63 11.42
N SER A 37 5.66 -1.15 10.33
CA SER A 37 6.06 -1.54 8.97
C SER A 37 7.42 -0.95 8.54
N LEU A 38 7.95 0.01 9.30
CA LEU A 38 9.30 0.53 9.13
C LEU A 38 10.37 -0.36 9.78
N VAL A 39 9.99 -1.19 10.75
CA VAL A 39 10.89 -2.08 11.50
C VAL A 39 10.17 -3.40 11.83
N LEU A 40 10.04 -4.27 10.84
CA LEU A 40 9.38 -5.55 10.98
C LEU A 40 10.23 -6.53 11.82
N PRO A 41 9.65 -7.24 12.79
CA PRO A 41 10.33 -8.24 13.62
C PRO A 41 10.51 -9.57 12.85
N LEU A 42 11.04 -9.48 11.64
CA LEU A 42 11.21 -10.58 10.68
C LEU A 42 12.65 -10.58 10.20
N ARG A 43 13.20 -11.77 9.95
CA ARG A 43 14.52 -11.91 9.35
C ARG A 43 14.52 -11.45 7.88
N ASP A 44 15.68 -11.09 7.40
CA ASP A 44 15.94 -10.80 6.00
C ASP A 44 15.58 -11.99 5.11
N SER A 45 15.18 -11.71 3.87
CA SER A 45 14.99 -12.72 2.82
C SER A 45 14.08 -13.89 3.23
N LEU A 46 12.95 -13.58 3.88
CA LEU A 46 12.01 -14.58 4.37
C LEU A 46 10.90 -14.91 3.35
N PHE A 47 10.44 -13.93 2.58
CA PHE A 47 9.23 -14.06 1.76
C PHE A 47 9.52 -14.04 0.25
N ASP A 48 8.78 -14.87 -0.49
CA ASP A 48 8.79 -14.87 -1.95
C ASP A 48 8.03 -13.66 -2.53
N VAL A 49 7.01 -13.18 -1.79
CA VAL A 49 6.23 -11.98 -2.13
C VAL A 49 5.97 -11.17 -0.87
N VAL A 50 6.22 -9.86 -0.95
CA VAL A 50 5.90 -8.86 0.07
C VAL A 50 4.98 -7.84 -0.58
N SER A 51 3.83 -7.54 0.03
CA SER A 51 2.86 -6.64 -0.57
C SER A 51 2.25 -5.66 0.42
N VAL A 52 1.90 -4.49 -0.10
CA VAL A 52 1.12 -3.48 0.60
C VAL A 52 0.07 -2.92 -0.35
N ALA A 53 -1.16 -2.78 0.13
CA ALA A 53 -2.27 -2.22 -0.62
C ALA A 53 -2.91 -1.09 0.20
N PHE A 54 -2.83 0.13 -0.33
CA PHE A 54 -3.36 1.35 0.27
C PHE A 54 -2.83 1.64 1.67
N GLY A 55 -1.60 1.19 1.96
CA GLY A 55 -0.94 1.38 3.25
C GLY A 55 0.36 2.17 3.20
N LEU A 56 1.08 2.15 2.07
CA LEU A 56 2.42 2.72 1.98
C LEU A 56 2.39 4.25 2.14
N ARG A 57 1.34 4.91 1.62
CA ARG A 57 1.14 6.36 1.78
C ARG A 57 0.90 6.82 3.22
N ASN A 58 0.57 5.90 4.12
CA ASN A 58 0.28 6.21 5.52
C ASN A 58 1.51 5.98 6.42
N LEU A 59 2.64 5.56 5.86
CA LEU A 59 3.89 5.48 6.61
C LEU A 59 4.54 6.86 6.70
N ASP A 60 5.16 7.15 7.84
CA ASP A 60 5.89 8.40 8.05
C ASP A 60 7.08 8.55 7.08
N ASP A 61 7.75 7.43 6.76
CA ASP A 61 8.79 7.35 5.72
C ASP A 61 8.48 6.20 4.74
N PRO A 62 7.79 6.50 3.61
CA PRO A 62 7.52 5.51 2.57
C PRO A 62 8.79 4.87 1.98
N ALA A 63 9.91 5.60 1.92
CA ALA A 63 11.16 5.06 1.39
C ALA A 63 11.79 4.06 2.37
N ALA A 64 11.73 4.33 3.68
CA ALA A 64 12.10 3.35 4.71
C ALA A 64 11.19 2.11 4.65
N GLY A 65 9.88 2.30 4.48
CA GLY A 65 8.95 1.19 4.29
C GLY A 65 9.32 0.32 3.08
N LEU A 66 9.68 0.91 1.95
CA LEU A 66 10.14 0.16 0.76
C LEU A 66 11.45 -0.60 1.02
N ARG A 67 12.41 0.00 1.73
CA ARG A 67 13.65 -0.68 2.14
C ARG A 67 13.34 -1.87 3.05
N GLU A 68 12.41 -1.72 3.98
CA GLU A 68 12.01 -2.78 4.89
C GLU A 68 11.27 -3.92 4.18
N MET A 69 10.39 -3.59 3.24
CA MET A 69 9.76 -4.57 2.34
C MET A 69 10.81 -5.33 1.51
N ALA A 70 11.81 -4.61 0.95
CA ALA A 70 12.90 -5.22 0.20
C ALA A 70 13.80 -6.11 1.08
N ARG A 71 14.06 -5.71 2.33
CA ARG A 71 14.86 -6.49 3.30
C ARG A 71 14.25 -7.87 3.52
N VAL A 72 12.95 -7.94 3.81
CA VAL A 72 12.25 -9.21 4.10
C VAL A 72 11.90 -10.03 2.86
N ALA A 73 11.94 -9.45 1.65
CA ALA A 73 11.84 -10.19 0.39
C ALA A 73 13.12 -10.99 0.11
N ARG A 74 12.99 -12.21 -0.42
CA ARG A 74 14.12 -13.01 -0.91
C ARG A 74 14.71 -12.45 -2.20
N PRO A 75 15.99 -12.71 -2.54
CA PRO A 75 16.50 -12.49 -3.89
C PRO A 75 15.59 -13.17 -4.93
N GLY A 76 15.24 -12.47 -6.00
CA GLY A 76 14.23 -12.90 -6.98
C GLY A 76 12.76 -12.80 -6.51
N GLY A 77 12.53 -12.48 -5.23
CA GLY A 77 11.22 -12.24 -4.64
C GLY A 77 10.62 -10.91 -5.09
N ARG A 78 9.29 -10.80 -4.99
CA ARG A 78 8.54 -9.63 -5.47
C ARG A 78 8.12 -8.72 -4.34
N VAL A 79 8.30 -7.42 -4.54
CA VAL A 79 7.69 -6.36 -3.73
C VAL A 79 6.57 -5.73 -4.54
N VAL A 80 5.35 -5.75 -4.02
CA VAL A 80 4.14 -5.29 -4.71
C VAL A 80 3.52 -4.13 -3.95
N VAL A 81 3.43 -2.98 -4.59
CA VAL A 81 2.81 -1.78 -4.03
C VAL A 81 1.59 -1.41 -4.86
N LEU A 82 0.44 -1.34 -4.21
CA LEU A 82 -0.78 -0.77 -4.76
C LEU A 82 -1.17 0.43 -3.90
N ASP A 83 -1.16 1.64 -4.45
CA ASP A 83 -1.60 2.82 -3.70
C ASP A 83 -2.16 3.92 -4.61
N PHE A 84 -2.80 4.91 -4.01
CA PHE A 84 -3.22 6.12 -4.71
C PHE A 84 -1.99 6.97 -5.04
N CYS A 85 -1.82 7.33 -6.31
CA CYS A 85 -0.71 8.17 -6.76
C CYS A 85 -1.26 9.44 -7.41
N PRO A 86 -0.61 10.61 -7.21
CA PRO A 86 -0.94 11.78 -7.98
C PRO A 86 -0.65 11.53 -9.47
N ARG A 87 -1.55 12.02 -10.33
CA ARG A 87 -1.46 11.85 -11.79
C ARG A 87 -0.47 12.83 -12.39
N LEU A 88 0.49 12.34 -13.17
CA LEU A 88 1.48 13.19 -13.86
C LEU A 88 0.95 13.93 -15.10
N ARG A 89 -0.15 13.48 -15.72
CA ARG A 89 -0.63 14.04 -17.00
C ARG A 89 -1.89 14.90 -16.78
N PRO A 90 -1.85 16.23 -17.01
CA PRO A 90 -3.02 17.09 -16.90
C PRO A 90 -3.93 16.90 -18.12
N ARG A 91 -4.81 15.91 -18.09
CA ARG A 91 -5.97 15.85 -18.99
C ARG A 91 -7.13 16.64 -18.36
N LEU A 92 -7.96 17.31 -19.18
CA LEU A 92 -9.14 18.05 -18.70
C LEU A 92 -10.04 17.20 -17.78
N HIS A 93 -10.22 15.91 -18.12
CA HIS A 93 -10.97 14.96 -17.29
C HIS A 93 -10.33 14.74 -15.90
N ASN A 94 -8.99 14.76 -15.79
CA ASN A 94 -8.28 14.54 -14.52
C ASN A 94 -8.53 15.71 -13.57
N ARG A 95 -8.54 16.96 -14.09
CA ARG A 95 -8.85 18.15 -13.29
C ARG A 95 -10.28 18.12 -12.75
N LEU A 96 -11.25 17.72 -13.59
CA LEU A 96 -12.63 17.59 -13.16
C LEU A 96 -12.81 16.49 -12.11
N PHE A 97 -12.15 15.34 -12.30
CA PHE A 97 -12.17 14.27 -11.31
C PHE A 97 -11.50 14.72 -10.01
N ASP A 98 -10.33 15.35 -10.05
CA ASP A 98 -9.63 15.78 -8.84
C ASP A 98 -10.45 16.83 -8.07
N TRP A 99 -11.13 17.73 -8.79
CA TRP A 99 -12.07 18.66 -8.18
C TRP A 99 -13.28 17.93 -7.56
N ALA A 100 -13.92 17.03 -8.30
CA ALA A 100 -15.05 16.25 -7.80
C ALA A 100 -14.64 15.36 -6.61
N PHE A 101 -13.45 14.77 -6.65
CA PHE A 101 -12.90 13.94 -5.59
C PHE A 101 -12.70 14.75 -4.30
N ARG A 102 -12.08 15.93 -4.40
CA ARG A 102 -11.83 16.81 -3.25
C ARG A 102 -13.09 17.48 -2.71
N HIS A 103 -13.96 17.98 -3.59
CA HIS A 103 -15.04 18.89 -3.20
C HIS A 103 -16.42 18.23 -3.15
N VAL A 104 -16.60 17.06 -3.76
CA VAL A 104 -17.90 16.37 -3.81
C VAL A 104 -17.83 15.00 -3.13
N ILE A 105 -16.97 14.10 -3.62
CA ILE A 105 -16.91 12.70 -3.16
C ILE A 105 -16.45 12.64 -1.70
N THR A 106 -15.36 13.32 -1.37
CA THR A 106 -14.76 13.26 -0.03
C THR A 106 -15.67 13.87 1.06
N PRO A 107 -16.25 15.07 0.90
CA PRO A 107 -17.19 15.62 1.88
C PRO A 107 -18.46 14.78 2.03
N ALA A 108 -19.01 14.27 0.92
CA ALA A 108 -20.18 13.40 0.95
C ALA A 108 -19.89 12.09 1.69
N ALA A 109 -18.76 11.45 1.42
CA ALA A 109 -18.36 10.22 2.10
C ALA A 109 -18.04 10.46 3.59
N GLY A 110 -17.43 11.60 3.94
CA GLY A 110 -17.24 12.01 5.34
C GLY A 110 -18.55 12.28 6.08
N LEU A 111 -19.58 12.76 5.38
CA LEU A 111 -20.93 12.96 5.93
C LEU A 111 -21.65 11.62 6.15
N ILE A 112 -21.61 10.71 5.16
CA ILE A 112 -22.28 9.41 5.22
C ILE A 112 -21.63 8.47 6.24
N SER A 113 -20.29 8.45 6.29
CA SER A 113 -19.54 7.57 7.19
C SER A 113 -19.46 8.06 8.64
N GLY A 114 -19.78 9.34 8.89
CA GLY A 114 -19.54 10.00 10.18
C GLY A 114 -18.07 10.32 10.48
N HIS A 115 -17.12 9.94 9.62
CA HIS A 115 -15.68 10.09 9.85
C HIS A 115 -15.05 11.21 9.02
N ARG A 116 -15.53 12.45 9.19
CA ARG A 116 -15.09 13.61 8.39
C ARG A 116 -13.58 13.84 8.34
N GLU A 117 -12.86 13.53 9.43
CA GLU A 117 -11.41 13.72 9.51
C GLU A 117 -10.64 12.74 8.61
N ALA A 118 -10.99 11.45 8.62
CA ALA A 118 -10.38 10.44 7.76
C ALA A 118 -10.56 10.78 6.27
N TYR A 119 -11.73 11.33 5.93
CA TYR A 119 -12.00 11.79 4.57
C TYR A 119 -11.25 13.09 4.26
N ARG A 120 -11.09 14.04 5.19
CA ARG A 120 -10.23 15.21 4.97
C ARG A 120 -8.76 14.83 4.72
N TYR A 121 -8.25 13.85 5.45
CA TYR A 121 -6.87 13.35 5.32
C TYR A 121 -6.61 12.68 3.96
N LEU A 122 -7.61 12.02 3.38
CA LEU A 122 -7.42 11.20 2.19
C LEU A 122 -6.87 12.02 0.98
N PRO A 123 -7.49 13.12 0.53
CA PRO A 123 -6.92 13.93 -0.56
C PRO A 123 -5.55 14.53 -0.25
N GLU A 124 -5.30 14.88 1.01
CA GLU A 124 -4.00 15.42 1.46
C GLU A 124 -2.89 14.37 1.35
N SER A 125 -3.15 13.16 1.85
CA SER A 125 -2.20 12.04 1.75
C SER A 125 -1.89 11.68 0.29
N VAL A 126 -2.90 11.68 -0.59
CA VAL A 126 -2.71 11.41 -2.02
C VAL A 126 -1.86 12.50 -2.68
N GLY A 127 -2.04 13.77 -2.29
CA GLY A 127 -1.26 14.88 -2.85
C GLY A 127 0.22 14.88 -2.45
N ARG A 128 0.56 14.30 -1.30
CA ARG A 128 1.95 14.19 -0.80
C ARG A 128 2.66 12.91 -1.24
N PHE A 129 1.91 11.90 -1.68
CA PHE A 129 2.48 10.62 -2.05
C PHE A 129 3.23 10.71 -3.40
N PRO A 130 4.30 9.94 -3.62
CA PRO A 130 5.00 9.92 -4.90
C PRO A 130 4.09 9.56 -6.06
N SER A 131 4.32 10.17 -7.22
CA SER A 131 3.76 9.70 -8.48
C SER A 131 4.19 8.26 -8.79
N ARG A 132 3.53 7.61 -9.75
CA ARG A 132 3.86 6.22 -10.14
C ARG A 132 5.33 6.08 -10.57
N GLU A 133 5.85 7.07 -11.29
CA GLU A 133 7.21 7.12 -11.79
C GLU A 133 8.22 7.30 -10.64
N GLU A 134 7.95 8.24 -9.73
CA GLU A 134 8.77 8.45 -8.52
C GLU A 134 8.72 7.24 -7.58
N LEU A 135 7.57 6.60 -7.43
CA LEU A 135 7.44 5.35 -6.67
C LEU A 135 8.32 4.25 -7.27
N GLY A 136 8.38 4.15 -8.60
CA GLY A 136 9.31 3.25 -9.29
C GLY A 136 10.77 3.55 -8.94
N GLN A 137 11.18 4.82 -8.99
CA GLN A 137 12.55 5.25 -8.64
C GLN A 137 12.88 4.98 -7.16
N HIS A 138 11.91 5.16 -6.26
CA HIS A 138 12.08 4.82 -4.84
C HIS A 138 12.25 3.32 -4.63
N MET A 139 11.53 2.48 -5.39
CA MET A 139 11.72 1.03 -5.37
C MET A 139 13.11 0.64 -5.89
N GLU A 140 13.60 1.28 -6.96
CA GLU A 140 14.97 1.08 -7.46
C GLU A 140 16.02 1.46 -6.42
N SER A 141 15.83 2.60 -5.77
CA SER A 141 16.70 3.05 -4.68
C SER A 141 16.68 2.12 -3.46
N ALA A 142 15.61 1.33 -3.28
CA ALA A 142 15.50 0.30 -2.25
C ALA A 142 16.11 -1.06 -2.66
N GLY A 143 16.78 -1.15 -3.82
CA GLY A 143 17.42 -2.38 -4.30
C GLY A 143 16.49 -3.31 -5.08
N LEU A 144 15.39 -2.79 -5.63
CA LEU A 144 14.43 -3.56 -6.42
C LEU A 144 14.51 -3.17 -7.89
N ARG A 145 14.55 -4.13 -8.80
CA ARG A 145 14.35 -3.82 -10.23
C ARG A 145 12.86 -3.75 -10.53
N VAL A 146 12.38 -2.61 -11.02
CA VAL A 146 10.97 -2.46 -11.39
C VAL A 146 10.65 -3.36 -12.58
N ALA A 147 9.69 -4.27 -12.40
CA ALA A 147 9.23 -5.21 -13.42
C ALA A 147 7.87 -4.83 -14.00
N VAL A 148 7.00 -4.21 -13.20
CA VAL A 148 5.70 -3.71 -13.63
C VAL A 148 5.47 -2.33 -13.02
N SER A 149 5.00 -1.39 -13.81
CA SER A 149 4.50 -0.10 -13.34
C SER A 149 3.31 0.28 -14.21
N ARG A 150 2.11 0.34 -13.63
CA ARG A 150 0.88 0.66 -14.38
C ARG A 150 -0.10 1.47 -13.57
N ASP A 151 -0.78 2.38 -14.26
CA ASP A 151 -1.94 3.09 -13.73
C ASP A 151 -3.18 2.19 -13.74
N LEU A 152 -4.03 2.36 -12.73
CA LEU A 152 -5.33 1.74 -12.60
C LEU A 152 -6.41 2.82 -12.57
N THR A 153 -7.56 2.51 -13.16
CA THR A 153 -8.75 3.38 -13.14
C THR A 153 -8.45 4.80 -13.63
N GLY A 154 -7.74 4.93 -14.75
CA GLY A 154 -7.36 6.23 -15.31
C GLY A 154 -6.38 7.02 -14.42
N GLY A 155 -5.54 6.32 -13.66
CA GLY A 155 -4.48 6.93 -12.84
C GLY A 155 -4.93 7.35 -11.43
N ILE A 156 -6.06 6.84 -10.93
CA ILE A 156 -6.46 7.07 -9.53
C ILE A 156 -5.50 6.31 -8.60
N ALA A 157 -5.20 5.07 -8.94
CA ALA A 157 -4.26 4.22 -8.22
C ALA A 157 -3.19 3.72 -9.18
N ALA A 158 -2.05 3.32 -8.64
CA ALA A 158 -0.99 2.68 -9.39
C ALA A 158 -0.63 1.34 -8.77
N LEU A 159 -0.25 0.40 -9.63
CA LEU A 159 0.39 -0.86 -9.23
C LEU A 159 1.83 -0.84 -9.71
N VAL A 160 2.76 -0.92 -8.76
CA VAL A 160 4.19 -1.04 -9.04
C VAL A 160 4.72 -2.33 -8.41
N ILE A 161 5.43 -3.12 -9.21
CA ILE A 161 6.03 -4.40 -8.80
C ILE A 161 7.52 -4.32 -9.05
N GLY A 162 8.29 -4.48 -7.99
CA GLY A 162 9.75 -4.63 -8.02
C GLY A 162 10.17 -6.07 -7.74
N VAL A 163 11.31 -6.46 -8.29
CA VAL A 163 11.95 -7.76 -8.03
C VAL A 163 13.28 -7.49 -7.33
N LYS A 164 13.48 -8.08 -6.15
CA LYS A 164 14.75 -7.97 -5.43
C LYS A 164 15.86 -8.64 -6.23
N GLN A 165 16.95 -7.90 -6.45
CA GLN A 165 18.14 -8.44 -7.12
C GLN A 165 18.92 -9.39 -6.21
#